data_AF-S7Q181-F1
#
_entry.id   AF-S7Q181-F1
#
_cell.length_a   1.000
_cell.length_b   1.000
_cell.length_c   1.000
_cell.angle_alpha   90.00
_cell.angle_beta   90.00
_cell.angle_gamma   90.00
#
_symmetry.space_group_name_H-M   'P 1'
#
loop_
_entity.id
_entity.type
_entity.pdbx_description
1 polymer ?
#
loop_
_entity_poly.entity_id
_entity_poly.type
_entity_poly.pdbx_seq_one_letter_code
_entity_poly.pdbx_strand_id
1 'polypeptide(L)'
;MFCTLLPATYARHVPCVPPGGTKKELQKDQDANKPAVSSPKRAAASTTKLHSPGYPKQRSTAPRNGFSPKPDPQAREAERQLVQRLKERSEQQARQLSLVQRELRRAICGFQALAVSTQHFFGKNESALVKEKELSIELANIRDEVAFNTARCEKLQKEKEELERRFEDEVRKLGWQQQAELQDLQGRLQLQFQAEMTRLQEEHSAQLLRIRCQHQEQVEDITASHEAALLEMENNHTVAIAILQDDHDHKVQELMSTHELEKKELEDSFEKLRLSLQDQVDTLTFQSQSLRDRARRFEEALQKNTEEQLEVALAPYQHLEEDMKSLKQVLEMKNQQIHQQEKKIIELEKLAEKNIILEEKIQVLQQQNEDLRARIDQNTVVTRQLSEENANLQEYAEKEAQEKKRLSRTNEELLWKLQTGDPTSPIKLTPTSPVYRGSSSGPSSPAKVVTTPR
;
A
#
# COMPACT_ATOMS: atom_id res chain seq x y z
N MET A 1 6.35 11.40 -76.69
CA MET A 1 6.21 10.51 -77.87
C MET A 1 4.83 10.78 -78.50
N PHE A 2 4.63 10.47 -79.79
CA PHE A 2 3.37 10.47 -80.58
C PHE A 2 2.09 11.08 -79.93
N CYS A 3 1.41 12.10 -80.47
CA CYS A 3 1.43 12.73 -81.80
C CYS A 3 0.97 11.81 -82.97
N THR A 4 -0.35 11.71 -83.19
CA THR A 4 -1.08 11.47 -84.48
C THR A 4 -2.60 11.51 -84.18
N LEU A 5 -3.39 12.48 -84.68
CA LEU A 5 -4.07 12.61 -85.99
C LEU A 5 -5.55 12.16 -85.99
N LEU A 6 -6.45 13.11 -86.32
CA LEU A 6 -7.76 12.89 -86.96
C LEU A 6 -7.58 12.41 -88.41
N PRO A 7 -8.58 11.77 -89.05
CA PRO A 7 -9.33 12.50 -90.10
C PRO A 7 -10.78 12.03 -90.42
N ALA A 8 -11.42 12.82 -91.31
CA ALA A 8 -12.38 12.41 -92.36
C ALA A 8 -13.83 11.99 -92.02
N THR A 9 -14.71 13.00 -92.11
CA THR A 9 -15.96 13.05 -92.90
C THR A 9 -16.39 11.83 -93.73
N TYR A 10 -17.70 11.53 -93.74
CA TYR A 10 -18.43 11.02 -94.91
C TYR A 10 -19.88 11.55 -94.93
N ALA A 11 -20.55 11.52 -96.10
CA ALA A 11 -21.89 12.11 -96.29
C ALA A 11 -22.79 11.26 -97.20
N ARG A 12 -24.12 11.34 -97.04
CA ARG A 12 -25.12 11.23 -98.14
C ARG A 12 -26.56 11.62 -97.78
N HIS A 13 -27.41 11.62 -98.82
CA HIS A 13 -28.75 12.20 -98.93
C HIS A 13 -29.91 11.20 -98.71
N VAL A 14 -31.03 11.66 -98.12
CA VAL A 14 -32.42 11.75 -98.70
C VAL A 14 -32.91 10.55 -99.56
N PRO A 15 -34.10 9.92 -99.29
CA PRO A 15 -35.37 10.49 -99.80
C PRO A 15 -36.76 10.10 -99.18
N CYS A 16 -37.76 10.97 -99.41
CA CYS A 16 -39.18 10.70 -99.80
C CYS A 16 -40.18 9.95 -98.86
N VAL A 17 -41.53 10.04 -98.96
CA VAL A 17 -42.57 11.01 -99.48
C VAL A 17 -44.00 10.43 -99.16
N PRO A 18 -45.16 10.89 -99.71
CA PRO A 18 -45.99 12.09 -99.50
C PRO A 18 -47.16 11.78 -98.47
N PRO A 19 -48.51 11.96 -98.65
CA PRO A 19 -49.42 12.50 -99.72
C PRO A 19 -49.90 13.95 -99.42
N GLY A 20 -50.72 14.66 -100.21
CA GLY A 20 -51.38 14.52 -101.53
C GLY A 20 -52.10 15.87 -101.84
N GLY A 21 -52.28 16.38 -103.07
CA GLY A 21 -53.12 15.88 -104.18
C GLY A 21 -54.62 16.16 -103.91
N THR A 22 -55.47 16.77 -104.75
CA THR A 22 -55.42 17.28 -106.16
C THR A 22 -56.66 18.21 -106.37
N LYS A 23 -56.68 19.36 -107.07
CA LYS A 23 -56.49 19.70 -108.51
C LYS A 23 -57.78 19.55 -109.37
N LYS A 24 -58.07 20.55 -110.26
CA LYS A 24 -59.05 20.55 -111.40
C LYS A 24 -60.57 20.63 -111.00
N GLU A 25 -61.54 21.13 -111.80
CA GLU A 25 -61.57 21.86 -113.11
C GLU A 25 -62.94 22.57 -113.36
N LEU A 26 -63.06 23.38 -114.44
CA LEU A 26 -64.24 23.85 -115.24
C LEU A 26 -65.66 23.92 -114.62
N GLN A 27 -66.50 24.95 -114.89
CA GLN A 27 -67.21 25.18 -116.18
C GLN A 27 -67.82 26.62 -116.16
N LYS A 28 -67.66 27.49 -117.19
CA LYS A 28 -68.56 27.75 -118.37
C LYS A 28 -70.00 28.16 -117.96
N ASP A 29 -70.62 29.23 -118.48
CA ASP A 29 -70.82 29.52 -119.91
C ASP A 29 -71.14 31.00 -120.27
N GLN A 30 -70.85 31.38 -121.54
CA GLN A 30 -71.54 32.35 -122.45
C GLN A 30 -71.81 33.83 -121.99
N ASP A 31 -71.85 34.86 -122.85
CA ASP A 31 -71.56 35.04 -124.30
C ASP A 31 -71.38 36.57 -124.56
N ALA A 32 -70.92 37.12 -125.70
CA ALA A 32 -70.37 36.62 -126.96
C ALA A 32 -69.36 37.69 -127.50
N ASN A 33 -68.73 37.49 -128.67
CA ASN A 33 -67.67 38.39 -129.17
C ASN A 33 -67.77 38.68 -130.69
N LYS A 34 -67.23 39.85 -131.11
CA LYS A 34 -66.89 40.29 -132.49
C LYS A 34 -68.00 40.80 -133.45
N PRO A 35 -67.65 41.54 -134.54
CA PRO A 35 -68.56 42.51 -135.20
C PRO A 35 -68.80 42.31 -136.72
N ALA A 36 -69.74 43.09 -137.28
CA ALA A 36 -69.86 43.48 -138.69
C ALA A 36 -70.49 44.89 -138.77
N VAL A 37 -69.92 45.88 -139.46
CA VAL A 37 -69.97 46.12 -140.92
C VAL A 37 -71.40 46.15 -141.49
N SER A 38 -71.91 47.36 -141.75
CA SER A 38 -73.10 47.59 -142.60
C SER A 38 -73.02 48.91 -143.36
N SER A 39 -73.09 48.84 -144.69
CA SER A 39 -73.04 49.92 -145.70
C SER A 39 -73.03 49.27 -147.10
N PRO A 40 -73.28 49.99 -148.22
CA PRO A 40 -74.18 51.12 -148.45
C PRO A 40 -75.04 50.93 -149.73
N LYS A 41 -75.95 51.87 -150.05
CA LYS A 41 -76.44 52.34 -151.40
C LYS A 41 -77.74 53.15 -151.19
N ARG A 42 -78.05 54.29 -151.83
CA ARG A 42 -77.74 54.93 -153.14
C ARG A 42 -78.64 54.44 -154.30
N ALA A 43 -79.14 55.41 -155.09
CA ALA A 43 -80.03 55.32 -156.27
C ALA A 43 -81.55 55.22 -155.92
N ALA A 44 -82.48 55.84 -156.66
CA ALA A 44 -82.41 56.92 -157.66
C ALA A 44 -83.82 57.53 -157.90
N ALA A 45 -83.91 58.62 -158.69
CA ALA A 45 -85.05 59.15 -159.48
C ALA A 45 -86.53 58.89 -159.02
N SER A 46 -87.44 59.88 -159.07
CA SER A 46 -87.92 60.43 -160.36
C SER A 46 -88.82 61.68 -160.20
N THR A 47 -88.90 62.50 -161.28
CA THR A 47 -90.04 63.33 -161.77
C THR A 47 -91.06 63.91 -160.75
N THR A 48 -91.34 65.22 -160.72
CA THR A 48 -91.96 66.07 -161.79
C THR A 48 -91.46 67.53 -161.72
N LYS A 49 -91.25 68.26 -162.83
CA LYS A 49 -92.24 69.00 -163.68
C LYS A 49 -93.19 69.89 -162.86
N LEU A 50 -93.35 71.20 -163.12
CA LEU A 50 -92.78 72.13 -164.13
C LEU A 50 -91.96 73.24 -163.40
N HIS A 51 -91.73 74.51 -163.80
CA HIS A 51 -92.15 75.37 -164.93
C HIS A 51 -91.16 76.54 -165.17
N SER A 52 -91.32 77.29 -166.27
CA SER A 52 -90.71 78.59 -166.57
C SER A 52 -91.51 79.28 -167.68
N PRO A 53 -91.65 80.62 -167.68
CA PRO A 53 -90.86 81.46 -168.59
C PRO A 53 -90.43 82.81 -167.95
N GLY A 54 -89.59 83.65 -168.56
CA GLY A 54 -88.81 83.55 -169.81
C GLY A 54 -88.23 84.91 -170.22
N TYR A 55 -87.07 84.94 -170.89
CA TYR A 55 -86.50 86.17 -171.49
C TYR A 55 -87.25 86.57 -172.78
N PRO A 56 -87.11 87.84 -173.23
CA PRO A 56 -86.36 88.02 -174.49
C PRO A 56 -85.42 89.24 -174.55
N LYS A 57 -84.53 89.25 -175.55
CA LYS A 57 -83.70 90.38 -176.00
C LYS A 57 -83.92 90.62 -177.49
N GLN A 58 -84.02 91.89 -177.92
CA GLN A 58 -83.95 92.35 -179.34
C GLN A 58 -85.12 91.80 -180.22
N ARG A 59 -85.46 92.35 -181.41
CA ARG A 59 -84.74 93.16 -182.42
C ARG A 59 -85.73 94.08 -183.17
N SER A 60 -85.25 94.98 -184.03
CA SER A 60 -86.06 96.01 -184.72
C SER A 60 -86.63 95.59 -186.09
N THR A 61 -87.79 96.15 -186.47
CA THR A 61 -88.17 96.53 -187.87
C THR A 61 -89.36 97.52 -187.85
N ALA A 62 -89.50 98.36 -188.89
CA ALA A 62 -90.65 99.28 -189.10
C ALA A 62 -91.62 98.72 -190.18
N PRO A 63 -92.85 99.28 -190.39
CA PRO A 63 -92.97 100.46 -191.28
C PRO A 63 -94.16 101.45 -191.09
N ARG A 64 -93.91 102.73 -191.41
CA ARG A 64 -94.71 103.70 -192.24
C ARG A 64 -96.15 104.18 -191.88
N ASN A 65 -96.25 105.51 -191.70
CA ASN A 65 -97.35 106.48 -191.97
C ASN A 65 -98.52 106.72 -190.97
N GLY A 66 -98.72 108.02 -190.65
CA GLY A 66 -99.85 108.68 -189.95
C GLY A 66 -99.46 110.15 -189.66
N PHE A 67 -100.39 111.13 -189.64
CA PHE A 67 -100.05 112.57 -189.74
C PHE A 67 -100.66 113.52 -188.68
N SER A 68 -99.83 114.45 -188.17
CA SER A 68 -100.15 115.82 -187.64
C SER A 68 -101.01 115.96 -186.36
N PRO A 69 -101.11 117.17 -185.72
CA PRO A 69 -100.44 118.46 -185.97
C PRO A 69 -99.66 119.06 -184.75
N LYS A 70 -99.15 120.30 -184.92
CA LYS A 70 -98.43 121.17 -183.93
C LYS A 70 -99.37 121.72 -182.83
N PRO A 71 -98.91 122.29 -181.67
CA PRO A 71 -97.70 123.11 -181.43
C PRO A 71 -96.97 122.81 -180.08
N ASP A 72 -96.15 123.62 -179.36
CA ASP A 72 -95.53 124.97 -179.51
C ASP A 72 -94.20 125.08 -178.66
N PRO A 73 -93.41 126.19 -178.64
CA PRO A 73 -92.01 126.14 -178.15
C PRO A 73 -91.72 126.55 -176.69
N GLN A 74 -92.68 126.99 -175.87
CA GLN A 74 -92.35 127.58 -174.53
C GLN A 74 -92.17 126.56 -173.37
N ALA A 75 -92.42 125.26 -173.60
CA ALA A 75 -92.44 124.25 -172.52
C ALA A 75 -91.07 123.63 -172.15
N ARG A 76 -90.02 123.83 -172.96
CA ARG A 76 -88.79 123.00 -172.94
C ARG A 76 -87.79 123.24 -171.79
N GLU A 77 -87.96 124.28 -170.97
CA GLU A 77 -86.98 124.62 -169.94
C GLU A 77 -87.33 124.06 -168.55
N ALA A 78 -88.62 123.99 -168.20
CA ALA A 78 -89.08 123.43 -166.93
C ALA A 78 -88.70 121.94 -166.76
N GLU A 79 -88.77 121.18 -167.86
CA GLU A 79 -88.46 119.74 -167.89
C GLU A 79 -87.00 119.44 -167.53
N ARG A 80 -86.05 120.29 -167.97
CA ARG A 80 -84.62 120.13 -167.68
C ARG A 80 -84.30 120.27 -166.20
N GLN A 81 -84.94 121.23 -165.52
CA GLN A 81 -84.76 121.45 -164.07
C GLN A 81 -85.40 120.36 -163.20
N LEU A 82 -86.33 119.58 -163.74
CA LEU A 82 -86.89 118.41 -163.06
C LEU A 82 -85.91 117.22 -163.14
N VAL A 83 -85.37 116.95 -164.34
CA VAL A 83 -84.39 115.87 -164.56
C VAL A 83 -83.12 116.06 -163.73
N GLN A 84 -82.60 117.29 -163.64
CA GLN A 84 -81.43 117.61 -162.81
C GLN A 84 -81.64 117.23 -161.33
N ARG A 85 -82.77 117.66 -160.73
CA ARG A 85 -83.12 117.35 -159.34
C ARG A 85 -83.36 115.85 -159.10
N LEU A 86 -83.95 115.15 -160.07
CA LEU A 86 -84.11 113.69 -159.99
C LEU A 86 -82.76 112.96 -160.04
N LYS A 87 -81.81 113.43 -160.85
CA LYS A 87 -80.46 112.87 -160.94
C LYS A 87 -79.69 113.05 -159.63
N GLU A 88 -79.69 114.26 -159.07
CA GLU A 88 -79.03 114.56 -157.78
C GLU A 88 -79.62 113.71 -156.65
N ARG A 89 -80.96 113.56 -156.60
CA ARG A 89 -81.65 112.70 -155.64
C ARG A 89 -81.26 111.22 -155.80
N SER A 90 -81.12 110.74 -157.03
CA SER A 90 -80.67 109.38 -157.34
C SER A 90 -79.21 109.13 -156.92
N GLU A 91 -78.30 110.08 -157.19
CA GLU A 91 -76.92 109.99 -156.71
C GLU A 91 -76.82 110.03 -155.18
N GLN A 92 -77.66 110.83 -154.51
CA GLN A 92 -77.69 110.91 -153.05
C GLN A 92 -78.26 109.63 -152.42
N GLN A 93 -79.28 109.02 -153.03
CA GLN A 93 -79.77 107.68 -152.68
C GLN A 93 -78.72 106.59 -152.90
N ALA A 94 -77.96 106.65 -154.01
CA ALA A 94 -76.87 105.71 -154.28
C ALA A 94 -75.74 105.82 -153.24
N ARG A 95 -75.40 107.03 -152.80
CA ARG A 95 -74.44 107.28 -151.70
C ARG A 95 -74.95 106.76 -150.36
N GLN A 96 -76.23 106.96 -150.04
CA GLN A 96 -76.85 106.38 -148.84
C GLN A 96 -76.86 104.84 -148.88
N LEU A 97 -77.24 104.23 -150.00
CA LEU A 97 -77.21 102.78 -150.19
C LEU A 97 -75.79 102.21 -150.07
N SER A 98 -74.77 102.86 -150.62
CA SER A 98 -73.39 102.38 -150.49
C SER A 98 -72.86 102.49 -149.05
N LEU A 99 -73.28 103.51 -148.31
CA LEU A 99 -72.92 103.69 -146.90
C LEU A 99 -73.61 102.65 -146.01
N VAL A 100 -74.91 102.39 -146.21
CA VAL A 100 -75.65 101.30 -145.53
C VAL A 100 -75.09 99.93 -145.91
N GLN A 101 -74.74 99.68 -147.17
CA GLN A 101 -74.07 98.43 -147.57
C GLN A 101 -72.69 98.25 -146.92
N ARG A 102 -71.92 99.34 -146.75
CA ARG A 102 -70.63 99.32 -146.05
C ARG A 102 -70.81 99.01 -144.57
N GLU A 103 -71.83 99.57 -143.93
CA GLU A 103 -72.15 99.31 -142.53
C GLU A 103 -72.73 97.91 -142.31
N LEU A 104 -73.57 97.42 -143.22
CA LEU A 104 -74.01 96.03 -143.24
C LEU A 104 -72.83 95.06 -143.42
N ARG A 105 -71.87 95.35 -144.32
CA ARG A 105 -70.64 94.55 -144.44
C ARG A 105 -69.82 94.60 -143.15
N ARG A 106 -69.68 95.76 -142.51
CA ARG A 106 -68.99 95.90 -141.21
C ARG A 106 -69.69 95.11 -140.10
N ALA A 107 -71.03 95.12 -140.07
CA ALA A 107 -71.83 94.33 -139.14
C ALA A 107 -71.69 92.83 -139.41
N ILE A 108 -71.73 92.38 -140.66
CA ILE A 108 -71.50 90.98 -141.05
C ILE A 108 -70.09 90.53 -140.63
N CYS A 109 -69.05 91.32 -140.90
CA CYS A 109 -67.69 91.01 -140.41
C CYS A 109 -67.63 91.01 -138.87
N GLY A 110 -68.39 91.87 -138.19
CA GLY A 110 -68.53 91.87 -136.74
C GLY A 110 -69.21 90.61 -136.20
N PHE A 111 -70.31 90.16 -136.82
CA PHE A 111 -70.98 88.92 -136.48
C PHE A 111 -70.15 87.68 -136.82
N GLN A 112 -69.35 87.71 -137.89
CA GLN A 112 -68.39 86.65 -138.22
C GLN A 112 -67.25 86.60 -137.19
N ALA A 113 -66.66 87.74 -136.83
CA ALA A 113 -65.65 87.82 -135.78
C ALA A 113 -66.21 87.37 -134.42
N LEU A 114 -67.45 87.76 -134.08
CA LEU A 114 -68.16 87.28 -132.90
C LEU A 114 -68.38 85.76 -132.96
N ALA A 115 -68.92 85.22 -134.05
CA ALA A 115 -69.18 83.79 -134.19
C ALA A 115 -67.89 82.95 -134.10
N VAL A 116 -66.81 83.37 -134.75
CA VAL A 116 -65.49 82.72 -134.66
C VAL A 116 -64.91 82.83 -133.24
N SER A 117 -65.03 84.00 -132.60
CA SER A 117 -64.59 84.18 -131.20
C SER A 117 -65.39 83.30 -130.25
N THR A 118 -66.72 83.28 -130.38
CA THR A 118 -67.64 82.47 -129.59
C THR A 118 -67.38 80.97 -129.79
N GLN A 119 -67.16 80.51 -131.03
CA GLN A 119 -66.77 79.13 -131.32
C GLN A 119 -65.40 78.79 -130.72
N HIS A 120 -64.42 79.69 -130.80
CA HIS A 120 -63.11 79.51 -130.17
C HIS A 120 -63.22 79.45 -128.64
N PHE A 121 -63.99 80.34 -128.01
CA PHE A 121 -64.22 80.33 -126.57
C PHE A 121 -64.99 79.09 -126.11
N PHE A 122 -66.02 78.64 -126.84
CA PHE A 122 -66.71 77.39 -126.52
C PHE A 122 -65.79 76.18 -126.65
N GLY A 123 -65.08 76.01 -127.77
CA GLY A 123 -64.13 74.89 -127.95
C GLY A 123 -62.97 74.93 -126.94
N LYS A 124 -62.48 76.12 -126.57
CA LYS A 124 -61.48 76.29 -125.52
C LYS A 124 -62.04 75.92 -124.15
N ASN A 125 -63.26 76.35 -123.82
CA ASN A 125 -63.95 76.04 -122.57
C ASN A 125 -64.29 74.55 -122.44
N GLU A 126 -64.75 73.92 -123.52
CA GLU A 126 -64.96 72.47 -123.62
C GLU A 126 -63.65 71.71 -123.41
N SER A 127 -62.55 72.12 -124.07
CA SER A 127 -61.22 71.52 -123.86
C SER A 127 -60.66 71.76 -122.45
N ALA A 128 -61.07 72.84 -121.78
CA ALA A 128 -60.69 73.11 -120.39
C ALA A 128 -61.51 72.25 -119.41
N LEU A 129 -62.80 72.07 -119.66
CA LEU A 129 -63.69 71.22 -118.86
C LEU A 129 -63.41 69.73 -119.05
N VAL A 130 -62.90 69.31 -120.21
CA VAL A 130 -62.32 67.97 -120.40
C VAL A 130 -61.07 67.82 -119.53
N LYS A 131 -60.13 68.77 -119.59
CA LYS A 131 -58.92 68.75 -118.74
C LYS A 131 -59.21 68.84 -117.24
N GLU A 132 -60.23 69.57 -116.84
CA GLU A 132 -60.70 69.64 -115.45
C GLU A 132 -61.19 68.27 -114.98
N LYS A 133 -61.90 67.51 -115.83
CA LYS A 133 -62.31 66.14 -115.55
C LYS A 133 -61.14 65.16 -115.54
N GLU A 134 -60.22 65.27 -116.49
CA GLU A 134 -58.98 64.46 -116.53
C GLU A 134 -58.17 64.67 -115.25
N LEU A 135 -57.87 65.92 -114.89
CA LEU A 135 -57.20 66.28 -113.63
C LEU A 135 -57.99 65.89 -112.38
N SER A 136 -59.33 65.92 -112.41
CA SER A 136 -60.15 65.45 -111.28
C SER A 136 -60.08 63.93 -111.11
N ILE A 137 -59.97 63.18 -112.20
CA ILE A 137 -59.76 61.72 -112.19
C ILE A 137 -58.33 61.41 -111.73
N GLU A 138 -57.31 62.13 -112.22
CA GLU A 138 -55.93 61.99 -111.74
C GLU A 138 -55.81 62.32 -110.24
N LEU A 139 -56.46 63.38 -109.76
CA LEU A 139 -56.51 63.71 -108.33
C LEU A 139 -57.29 62.68 -107.49
N ALA A 140 -58.29 62.02 -108.07
CA ALA A 140 -58.96 60.89 -107.41
C ALA A 140 -58.03 59.67 -107.33
N ASN A 141 -57.41 59.26 -108.45
CA ASN A 141 -56.46 58.16 -108.51
C ASN A 141 -55.28 58.38 -107.54
N ILE A 142 -54.70 59.58 -107.49
CA ILE A 142 -53.62 59.93 -106.55
C ILE A 142 -54.09 59.85 -105.09
N ARG A 143 -55.34 60.25 -104.78
CA ARG A 143 -55.89 60.11 -103.42
C ARG A 143 -56.09 58.64 -103.05
N ASP A 144 -56.57 57.82 -103.97
CA ASP A 144 -56.78 56.38 -103.75
C ASP A 144 -55.44 55.63 -103.63
N GLU A 145 -54.42 56.00 -104.43
CA GLU A 145 -53.05 55.52 -104.28
C GLU A 145 -52.42 55.95 -102.95
N VAL A 146 -52.63 57.19 -102.50
CA VAL A 146 -52.16 57.66 -101.18
C VAL A 146 -52.89 56.93 -100.05
N ALA A 147 -54.19 56.69 -100.16
CA ALA A 147 -54.95 55.92 -99.18
C ALA A 147 -54.49 54.45 -99.12
N PHE A 148 -54.30 53.81 -100.28
CA PHE A 148 -53.76 52.45 -100.38
C PHE A 148 -52.35 52.32 -99.80
N ASN A 149 -51.45 53.26 -100.15
CA ASN A 149 -50.09 53.26 -99.61
C ASN A 149 -50.07 53.58 -98.11
N THR A 150 -50.95 54.46 -97.61
CA THR A 150 -51.11 54.71 -96.17
C THR A 150 -51.56 53.45 -95.43
N ALA A 151 -52.61 52.77 -95.90
CA ALA A 151 -53.09 51.51 -95.33
C ALA A 151 -52.03 50.40 -95.39
N ARG A 152 -51.21 50.35 -96.45
CA ARG A 152 -50.07 49.45 -96.57
C ARG A 152 -48.97 49.78 -95.55
N CYS A 153 -48.63 51.05 -95.35
CA CYS A 153 -47.67 51.49 -94.34
C CYS A 153 -48.17 51.19 -92.92
N GLU A 154 -49.44 51.42 -92.62
CA GLU A 154 -50.04 51.02 -91.34
C GLU A 154 -49.98 49.51 -91.11
N LYS A 155 -50.22 48.69 -92.14
CA LYS A 155 -50.13 47.23 -92.04
C LYS A 155 -48.70 46.78 -91.76
N LEU A 156 -47.72 47.34 -92.48
CA LEU A 156 -46.30 47.06 -92.26
C LEU A 156 -45.81 47.53 -90.88
N GLN A 157 -46.32 48.67 -90.39
CA GLN A 157 -46.01 49.16 -89.04
C GLN A 157 -46.58 48.23 -87.96
N LYS A 158 -47.81 47.72 -88.12
CA LYS A 158 -48.41 46.72 -87.21
C LYS A 158 -47.64 45.40 -87.26
N GLU A 159 -47.25 44.92 -88.44
CA GLU A 159 -46.41 43.72 -88.61
C GLU A 159 -45.02 43.88 -87.98
N LYS A 160 -44.42 45.08 -88.06
CA LYS A 160 -43.18 45.45 -87.38
C LYS A 160 -43.35 45.41 -85.86
N GLU A 161 -44.36 46.09 -85.32
CA GLU A 161 -44.64 46.14 -83.87
C GLU A 161 -44.95 44.75 -83.29
N GLU A 162 -45.66 43.89 -84.02
CA GLU A 162 -45.85 42.49 -83.64
C GLU A 162 -44.53 41.70 -83.62
N LEU A 163 -43.65 41.91 -84.61
CA LEU A 163 -42.38 41.22 -84.69
C LEU A 163 -41.38 41.70 -83.61
N GLU A 164 -41.32 43.01 -83.34
CA GLU A 164 -40.55 43.59 -82.23
C GLU A 164 -41.03 43.01 -80.88
N ARG A 165 -42.34 42.95 -80.65
CA ARG A 165 -42.93 42.36 -79.42
C ARG A 165 -42.63 40.86 -79.27
N ARG A 166 -42.59 40.10 -80.39
CA ARG A 166 -42.18 38.68 -80.38
C ARG A 166 -40.70 38.52 -80.03
N PHE A 167 -39.82 39.35 -80.59
CA PHE A 167 -38.40 39.34 -80.22
C PHE A 167 -38.18 39.75 -78.75
N GLU A 168 -38.92 40.72 -78.22
CA GLU A 168 -38.90 41.04 -76.79
C GLU A 168 -39.37 39.87 -75.91
N ASP A 169 -40.42 39.16 -76.33
CA ASP A 169 -40.89 37.94 -75.65
C ASP A 169 -39.83 36.83 -75.68
N GLU A 170 -39.14 36.64 -76.80
CA GLU A 170 -38.07 35.65 -76.95
C GLU A 170 -36.83 36.01 -76.12
N VAL A 171 -36.38 37.27 -76.17
CA VAL A 171 -35.28 37.76 -75.32
C VAL A 171 -35.62 37.64 -73.83
N ARG A 172 -36.85 37.95 -73.43
CA ARG A 172 -37.29 37.74 -72.04
C ARG A 172 -37.32 36.26 -71.66
N LYS A 173 -37.81 35.36 -72.52
CA LYS A 173 -37.79 33.89 -72.28
C LYS A 173 -36.35 33.36 -72.14
N LEU A 174 -35.47 33.73 -73.06
CA LEU A 174 -34.06 33.32 -73.05
C LEU A 174 -33.34 33.85 -71.80
N GLY A 175 -33.59 35.10 -71.39
CA GLY A 175 -33.05 35.66 -70.16
C GLY A 175 -33.50 34.90 -68.90
N TRP A 176 -34.79 34.54 -68.81
CA TRP A 176 -35.30 33.70 -67.73
C TRP A 176 -34.70 32.28 -67.74
N GLN A 177 -34.53 31.67 -68.92
CA GLN A 177 -33.90 30.35 -69.07
C GLN A 177 -32.44 30.38 -68.63
N GLN A 178 -31.64 31.33 -69.13
CA GLN A 178 -30.24 31.52 -68.72
C GLN A 178 -30.11 31.78 -67.22
N GLN A 179 -30.98 32.60 -66.64
CA GLN A 179 -30.96 32.89 -65.20
C GLN A 179 -31.31 31.65 -64.35
N ALA A 180 -32.22 30.79 -64.82
CA ALA A 180 -32.55 29.53 -64.15
C ALA A 180 -31.45 28.48 -64.30
N GLU A 181 -30.87 28.33 -65.50
CA GLU A 181 -29.73 27.44 -65.77
C GLU A 181 -28.50 27.83 -64.95
N LEU A 182 -28.20 29.14 -64.82
CA LEU A 182 -27.13 29.64 -63.96
C LEU A 182 -27.38 29.35 -62.47
N GLN A 183 -28.61 29.47 -61.99
CA GLN A 183 -28.98 29.14 -60.60
C GLN A 183 -28.88 27.65 -60.31
N ASP A 184 -29.33 26.79 -61.22
CA ASP A 184 -29.20 25.33 -61.11
C ASP A 184 -27.74 24.88 -61.21
N LEU A 185 -26.94 25.43 -62.13
CA LEU A 185 -25.50 25.18 -62.21
C LEU A 185 -24.78 25.64 -60.93
N GLN A 186 -25.11 26.81 -60.39
CA GLN A 186 -24.57 27.32 -59.13
C GLN A 186 -24.95 26.40 -57.96
N GLY A 187 -26.21 25.96 -57.87
CA GLY A 187 -26.68 25.04 -56.83
C GLY A 187 -26.00 23.67 -56.91
N ARG A 188 -25.92 23.07 -58.11
CA ARG A 188 -25.21 21.81 -58.35
C ARG A 188 -23.72 21.91 -57.99
N LEU A 189 -23.06 23.01 -58.36
CA LEU A 189 -21.65 23.25 -58.02
C LEU A 189 -21.44 23.46 -56.51
N GLN A 190 -22.35 24.17 -55.82
CA GLN A 190 -22.32 24.33 -54.37
C GLN A 190 -22.50 22.99 -53.64
N LEU A 191 -23.43 22.14 -54.10
CA LEU A 191 -23.63 20.80 -53.55
C LEU A 191 -22.40 19.90 -53.79
N GLN A 192 -21.76 19.98 -54.96
CA GLN A 192 -20.51 19.26 -55.25
C GLN A 192 -19.37 19.72 -54.32
N PHE A 193 -19.17 21.04 -54.14
CA PHE A 193 -18.16 21.54 -53.21
C PHE A 193 -18.44 21.14 -51.76
N GLN A 194 -19.71 21.13 -51.32
CA GLN A 194 -20.08 20.65 -49.99
C GLN A 194 -19.77 19.15 -49.81
N ALA A 195 -20.12 18.31 -50.79
CA ALA A 195 -19.87 16.88 -50.75
C ALA A 195 -18.36 16.52 -50.80
N GLU A 196 -17.56 17.23 -51.61
CA GLU A 196 -16.10 17.07 -51.61
C GLU A 196 -15.49 17.50 -50.27
N MET A 197 -15.97 18.60 -49.68
CA MET A 197 -15.52 19.07 -48.36
C MET A 197 -15.87 18.09 -47.23
N THR A 198 -17.07 17.52 -47.21
CA THR A 198 -17.42 16.50 -46.21
C THR A 198 -16.62 15.22 -46.43
N ARG A 199 -16.46 14.74 -47.67
CA ARG A 199 -15.66 13.53 -47.95
C ARG A 199 -14.21 13.71 -47.51
N LEU A 200 -13.59 14.86 -47.79
CA LEU A 200 -12.21 15.13 -47.37
C LEU A 200 -12.08 15.23 -45.83
N GLN A 201 -13.08 15.80 -45.15
CA GLN A 201 -13.13 15.82 -43.68
C GLN A 201 -13.29 14.42 -43.10
N GLU A 202 -14.16 13.59 -43.67
CA GLU A 202 -14.34 12.18 -43.29
C GLU A 202 -13.06 11.38 -43.52
N GLU A 203 -12.44 11.47 -44.71
CA GLU A 203 -11.15 10.85 -45.04
C GLU A 203 -10.04 11.25 -44.06
N HIS A 204 -9.88 12.53 -43.76
CA HIS A 204 -8.91 13.01 -42.77
C HIS A 204 -9.22 12.48 -41.36
N SER A 205 -10.49 12.46 -40.94
CA SER A 205 -10.88 11.92 -39.64
C SER A 205 -10.61 10.41 -39.53
N ALA A 206 -10.86 9.65 -40.60
CA ALA A 206 -10.60 8.21 -40.67
C ALA A 206 -9.09 7.91 -40.69
N GLN A 207 -8.27 8.75 -41.32
CA GLN A 207 -6.81 8.66 -41.25
C GLN A 207 -6.29 8.93 -39.83
N LEU A 208 -6.77 10.00 -39.18
CA LEU A 208 -6.40 10.33 -37.78
C LEU A 208 -6.84 9.25 -36.79
N LEU A 209 -8.02 8.66 -36.99
CA LEU A 209 -8.48 7.52 -36.20
C LEU A 209 -7.61 6.27 -36.43
N ARG A 210 -7.29 5.94 -37.70
CA ARG A 210 -6.42 4.80 -38.02
C ARG A 210 -5.04 4.91 -37.40
N ILE A 211 -4.40 6.09 -37.49
CA ILE A 211 -3.10 6.35 -36.86
C ILE A 211 -3.20 6.25 -35.34
N ARG A 212 -4.30 6.73 -34.72
CA ARG A 212 -4.54 6.58 -33.29
C ARG A 212 -4.70 5.11 -32.87
N CYS A 213 -5.48 4.32 -33.60
CA CYS A 213 -5.62 2.89 -33.34
C CYS A 213 -4.28 2.17 -33.47
N GLN A 214 -3.50 2.43 -34.53
CA GLN A 214 -2.19 1.82 -34.73
C GLN A 214 -1.19 2.18 -33.62
N HIS A 215 -1.19 3.42 -33.12
CA HIS A 215 -0.36 3.78 -31.97
C HIS A 215 -0.86 3.18 -30.65
N GLN A 216 -2.18 3.03 -30.48
CA GLN A 216 -2.77 2.39 -29.31
C GLN A 216 -2.44 0.89 -29.27
N GLU A 217 -2.64 0.19 -30.39
CA GLU A 217 -2.25 -1.21 -30.62
C GLU A 217 -0.75 -1.42 -30.33
N GLN A 218 0.13 -0.55 -30.85
CA GLN A 218 1.58 -0.61 -30.57
C GLN A 218 1.92 -0.40 -29.08
N VAL A 219 1.22 0.48 -28.37
CA VAL A 219 1.42 0.68 -26.93
C VAL A 219 0.91 -0.52 -26.14
N GLU A 220 -0.21 -1.11 -26.52
CA GLU A 220 -0.77 -2.32 -25.90
C GLU A 220 0.14 -3.54 -26.13
N ASP A 221 0.65 -3.75 -27.35
CA ASP A 221 1.64 -4.80 -27.68
C ASP A 221 2.94 -4.65 -26.87
N ILE A 222 3.47 -3.42 -26.77
CA ILE A 222 4.70 -3.13 -26.01
C ILE A 222 4.47 -3.34 -24.51
N THR A 223 3.34 -2.89 -23.96
CA THR A 223 2.99 -3.10 -22.55
C THR A 223 2.82 -4.58 -22.24
N ALA A 224 2.05 -5.32 -23.04
CA ALA A 224 1.82 -6.75 -22.83
C ALA A 224 3.12 -7.57 -22.94
N SER A 225 4.00 -7.22 -23.89
CA SER A 225 5.33 -7.82 -24.03
C SER A 225 6.23 -7.53 -22.82
N HIS A 226 6.18 -6.30 -22.30
CA HIS A 226 6.94 -5.92 -21.10
C HIS A 226 6.43 -6.61 -19.84
N GLU A 227 5.11 -6.65 -19.63
CA GLU A 227 4.46 -7.35 -18.51
C GLU A 227 4.77 -8.85 -18.54
N ALA A 228 4.71 -9.49 -19.72
CA ALA A 228 5.08 -10.89 -19.89
C ALA A 228 6.56 -11.15 -19.54
N ALA A 229 7.48 -10.28 -19.99
CA ALA A 229 8.90 -10.41 -19.67
C ALA A 229 9.21 -10.16 -18.18
N LEU A 230 8.48 -9.27 -17.51
CA LEU A 230 8.57 -9.08 -16.06
C LEU A 230 8.08 -10.32 -15.30
N LEU A 231 6.92 -10.87 -15.68
CA LEU A 231 6.39 -12.09 -15.07
C LEU A 231 7.29 -13.31 -15.30
N GLU A 232 7.93 -13.43 -16.47
CA GLU A 232 8.94 -14.46 -16.72
C GLU A 232 10.17 -14.29 -15.80
N MET A 233 10.67 -13.06 -15.65
CA MET A 233 11.79 -12.73 -14.75
C MET A 233 11.44 -13.00 -13.28
N GLU A 234 10.26 -12.60 -12.82
CA GLU A 234 9.77 -12.86 -11.45
C GLU A 234 9.61 -14.36 -11.18
N ASN A 235 9.06 -15.12 -12.14
CA ASN A 235 8.98 -16.58 -12.05
C ASN A 235 10.37 -17.22 -12.01
N ASN A 236 11.29 -16.80 -12.89
CA ASN A 236 12.67 -17.30 -12.93
C ASN A 236 13.42 -17.01 -11.62
N HIS A 237 13.23 -15.83 -11.02
CA HIS A 237 13.77 -15.50 -9.70
C HIS A 237 13.10 -16.31 -8.57
N THR A 238 11.79 -16.54 -8.62
CA THR A 238 11.07 -17.35 -7.64
C THR A 238 11.56 -18.81 -7.66
N VAL A 239 11.76 -19.39 -8.85
CA VAL A 239 12.34 -20.73 -9.03
C VAL A 239 13.79 -20.78 -8.55
N ALA A 240 14.61 -19.77 -8.85
CA ALA A 240 15.99 -19.72 -8.38
C ALA A 240 16.09 -19.60 -6.85
N ILE A 241 15.18 -18.85 -6.21
CA ILE A 241 15.10 -18.75 -4.74
C ILE A 241 14.68 -20.09 -4.14
N ALA A 242 13.69 -20.78 -4.72
CA ALA A 242 13.26 -22.09 -4.25
C ALA A 242 14.40 -23.14 -4.33
N ILE A 243 15.13 -23.19 -5.45
CA ILE A 243 16.29 -24.10 -5.60
C ILE A 243 17.38 -23.79 -4.55
N LEU A 244 17.68 -22.51 -4.30
CA LEU A 244 18.66 -22.12 -3.29
C LEU A 244 18.19 -22.41 -1.84
N GLN A 245 16.89 -22.46 -1.59
CA GLN A 245 16.31 -22.87 -0.31
C GLN A 245 16.39 -24.40 -0.16
N ASP A 246 16.02 -25.16 -1.18
CA ASP A 246 16.15 -26.63 -1.20
C ASP A 246 17.62 -27.08 -1.02
N ASP A 247 18.56 -26.45 -1.73
CA ASP A 247 20.01 -26.70 -1.61
C ASP A 247 20.53 -26.38 -0.19
N HIS A 248 20.08 -25.26 0.39
CA HIS A 248 20.45 -24.86 1.75
C HIS A 248 19.93 -25.86 2.79
N ASP A 249 18.64 -26.18 2.74
CA ASP A 249 18.00 -27.05 3.72
C ASP A 249 18.50 -28.49 3.58
N HIS A 250 18.80 -28.95 2.36
CA HIS A 250 19.49 -30.21 2.14
C HIS A 250 20.90 -30.22 2.76
N LYS A 251 21.68 -29.13 2.61
CA LYS A 251 23.02 -29.03 3.21
C LYS A 251 22.98 -28.97 4.74
N VAL A 252 21.97 -28.31 5.32
CA VAL A 252 21.73 -28.32 6.77
C VAL A 252 21.35 -29.73 7.24
N GLN A 253 20.47 -30.43 6.52
CA GLN A 253 20.07 -31.81 6.84
C GLN A 253 21.26 -32.79 6.76
N GLU A 254 22.13 -32.65 5.75
CA GLU A 254 23.37 -33.42 5.62
C GLU A 254 24.29 -33.18 6.83
N LEU A 255 24.54 -31.91 7.18
CA LEU A 255 25.40 -31.54 8.31
C LEU A 255 24.85 -32.02 9.67
N MET A 256 23.53 -31.98 9.85
CA MET A 256 22.87 -32.58 11.02
C MET A 256 23.05 -34.09 11.06
N SER A 257 22.95 -34.76 9.91
CA SER A 257 23.12 -36.21 9.79
C SER A 257 24.56 -36.65 10.07
N THR A 258 25.56 -35.90 9.59
CA THR A 258 26.97 -36.19 9.92
C THR A 258 27.27 -35.94 11.39
N HIS A 259 26.80 -34.83 11.97
CA HIS A 259 27.01 -34.54 13.39
C HIS A 259 26.37 -35.59 14.31
N GLU A 260 25.13 -36.01 14.04
CA GLU A 260 24.46 -37.04 14.85
C GLU A 260 25.11 -38.42 14.70
N LEU A 261 25.71 -38.72 13.54
CA LEU A 261 26.53 -39.92 13.33
C LEU A 261 27.85 -39.85 14.09
N GLU A 262 28.61 -38.75 13.98
CA GLU A 262 29.87 -38.54 14.72
C GLU A 262 29.66 -38.61 16.23
N LYS A 263 28.61 -37.95 16.73
CA LYS A 263 28.17 -38.02 18.13
C LYS A 263 27.89 -39.47 18.55
N LYS A 264 27.17 -40.24 17.73
CA LYS A 264 26.86 -41.65 18.04
C LYS A 264 28.10 -42.53 18.03
N GLU A 265 29.01 -42.35 17.07
CA GLU A 265 30.29 -43.07 17.05
C GLU A 265 31.14 -42.74 18.30
N LEU A 266 31.11 -41.49 18.74
CA LEU A 266 31.76 -41.04 19.97
C LEU A 266 31.11 -41.66 21.22
N GLU A 267 29.78 -41.66 21.33
CA GLU A 267 29.02 -42.33 22.40
C GLU A 267 29.34 -43.85 22.44
N ASP A 268 29.29 -44.54 21.30
CA ASP A 268 29.69 -45.94 21.16
C ASP A 268 31.15 -46.18 21.56
N SER A 269 32.06 -45.23 21.31
CA SER A 269 33.47 -45.33 21.70
C SER A 269 33.67 -45.16 23.22
N PHE A 270 32.93 -44.23 23.83
CA PHE A 270 32.95 -44.03 25.28
C PHE A 270 32.36 -45.24 26.02
N GLU A 271 31.29 -45.85 25.51
CA GLU A 271 30.71 -47.04 26.13
C GLU A 271 31.65 -48.25 26.02
N LYS A 272 32.32 -48.45 24.88
CA LYS A 272 33.38 -49.47 24.72
C LYS A 272 34.52 -49.26 25.72
N LEU A 273 34.96 -48.01 25.92
CA LEU A 273 36.00 -47.68 26.90
C LEU A 273 35.51 -47.89 28.35
N ARG A 274 34.26 -47.50 28.66
CA ARG A 274 33.64 -47.69 29.99
C ARG A 274 33.55 -49.17 30.35
N LEU A 275 33.13 -50.01 29.42
CA LEU A 275 33.05 -51.46 29.61
C LEU A 275 34.45 -52.10 29.76
N SER A 276 35.45 -51.63 29.00
CA SER A 276 36.84 -52.12 29.15
C SER A 276 37.48 -51.70 30.48
N LEU A 277 37.19 -50.49 30.98
CA LEU A 277 37.63 -50.06 32.31
C LEU A 277 36.90 -50.80 33.42
N GLN A 278 35.61 -51.12 33.25
CA GLN A 278 34.84 -51.94 34.18
C GLN A 278 35.44 -53.36 34.29
N ASP A 279 35.73 -54.02 33.17
CA ASP A 279 36.37 -55.35 33.13
C ASP A 279 37.76 -55.36 33.82
N GLN A 280 38.54 -54.28 33.66
CA GLN A 280 39.80 -54.10 34.40
C GLN A 280 39.58 -53.92 35.90
N VAL A 281 38.58 -53.14 36.32
CA VAL A 281 38.22 -52.93 37.73
C VAL A 281 37.73 -54.23 38.37
N ASP A 282 36.90 -55.01 37.68
CA ASP A 282 36.39 -56.30 38.16
C ASP A 282 37.51 -57.34 38.23
N THR A 283 38.40 -57.37 37.24
CA THR A 283 39.62 -58.21 37.25
C THR A 283 40.55 -57.87 38.42
N LEU A 284 40.84 -56.59 38.65
CA LEU A 284 41.66 -56.14 39.79
C LEU A 284 40.96 -56.39 41.13
N THR A 285 39.63 -56.27 41.18
CA THR A 285 38.82 -56.57 42.36
C THR A 285 38.89 -58.06 42.69
N PHE A 286 38.75 -58.94 41.69
CA PHE A 286 38.92 -60.38 41.84
C PHE A 286 40.34 -60.77 42.28
N GLN A 287 41.38 -60.16 41.69
CA GLN A 287 42.77 -60.36 42.14
C GLN A 287 42.96 -59.92 43.60
N SER A 288 42.42 -58.75 43.98
CA SER A 288 42.47 -58.23 45.34
C SER A 288 41.71 -59.11 46.36
N GLN A 289 40.57 -59.68 45.97
CA GLN A 289 39.82 -60.64 46.79
C GLN A 289 40.60 -61.95 46.93
N SER A 290 41.11 -62.51 45.83
CA SER A 290 41.93 -63.74 45.83
C SER A 290 43.20 -63.62 46.69
N LEU A 291 43.88 -62.47 46.62
CA LEU A 291 45.02 -62.15 47.49
C LEU A 291 44.61 -62.01 48.97
N ARG A 292 43.45 -61.41 49.27
CA ARG A 292 42.91 -61.32 50.65
C ARG A 292 42.48 -62.66 51.20
N ASP A 293 41.84 -63.52 50.42
CA ASP A 293 41.47 -64.87 50.85
C ASP A 293 42.72 -65.77 51.01
N ARG A 294 43.76 -65.56 50.20
CA ARG A 294 45.06 -66.21 50.40
C ARG A 294 45.76 -65.70 51.67
N ALA A 295 45.71 -64.40 51.95
CA ALA A 295 46.22 -63.82 53.19
C ALA A 295 45.45 -64.37 54.40
N ARG A 296 44.12 -64.37 54.38
CA ARG A 296 43.28 -64.94 55.45
C ARG A 296 43.60 -66.42 55.69
N ARG A 297 43.80 -67.23 54.64
CA ARG A 297 44.22 -68.63 54.80
C ARG A 297 45.60 -68.79 55.42
N PHE A 298 46.54 -67.86 55.19
CA PHE A 298 47.82 -67.83 55.89
C PHE A 298 47.66 -67.37 57.35
N GLU A 299 46.80 -66.39 57.62
CA GLU A 299 46.46 -65.93 58.98
C GLU A 299 45.79 -67.05 59.79
N GLU A 300 44.79 -67.74 59.23
CA GLU A 300 44.12 -68.91 59.82
C GLU A 300 45.10 -70.07 60.08
N ALA A 301 46.06 -70.31 59.19
CA ALA A 301 47.07 -71.34 59.36
C ALA A 301 48.12 -70.97 60.43
N LEU A 302 48.52 -69.70 60.49
CA LEU A 302 49.40 -69.18 61.54
C LEU A 302 48.70 -69.20 62.90
N GLN A 303 47.45 -68.75 62.98
CA GLN A 303 46.62 -68.79 64.19
C GLN A 303 46.54 -70.22 64.72
N LYS A 304 46.09 -71.17 63.89
CA LYS A 304 46.03 -72.59 64.29
C LYS A 304 47.38 -73.12 64.76
N ASN A 305 48.48 -72.81 64.07
CA ASN A 305 49.78 -73.30 64.52
C ASN A 305 50.27 -72.61 65.82
N THR A 306 49.92 -71.35 66.06
CA THR A 306 50.17 -70.71 67.36
C THR A 306 49.25 -71.21 68.47
N GLU A 307 48.02 -71.60 68.15
CA GLU A 307 47.07 -72.24 69.08
C GLU A 307 47.52 -73.66 69.43
N GLU A 308 47.93 -74.48 68.46
CA GLU A 308 48.56 -75.79 68.64
C GLU A 308 49.83 -75.69 69.51
N GLN A 309 50.70 -74.72 69.23
CA GLN A 309 51.89 -74.47 70.06
C GLN A 309 51.53 -73.98 71.46
N LEU A 310 50.50 -73.14 71.63
CA LEU A 310 50.00 -72.71 72.93
C LEU A 310 49.40 -73.87 73.72
N GLU A 311 48.60 -74.74 73.10
CA GLU A 311 48.00 -75.90 73.74
C GLU A 311 49.08 -76.87 74.24
N VAL A 312 50.08 -77.17 73.40
CA VAL A 312 51.24 -78.00 73.77
C VAL A 312 52.08 -77.32 74.87
N ALA A 313 52.30 -76.01 74.81
CA ALA A 313 53.05 -75.27 75.82
C ALA A 313 52.29 -75.11 77.15
N LEU A 314 50.95 -75.08 77.12
CA LEU A 314 50.07 -74.98 78.29
C LEU A 314 49.80 -76.34 78.93
N ALA A 315 49.86 -77.45 78.20
CA ALA A 315 49.57 -78.79 78.72
C ALA A 315 50.35 -79.14 80.02
N PRO A 316 51.66 -78.85 80.17
CA PRO A 316 52.37 -79.04 81.44
C PRO A 316 51.89 -78.15 82.60
N TYR A 317 51.19 -77.06 82.32
CA TYR A 317 50.71 -76.09 83.30
C TYR A 317 49.22 -76.25 83.66
N GLN A 318 48.46 -77.08 82.93
CA GLN A 318 47.01 -77.28 83.19
C GLN A 318 46.74 -77.73 84.64
N HIS A 319 47.57 -78.62 85.18
CA HIS A 319 47.48 -79.10 86.56
C HIS A 319 48.04 -78.12 87.61
N LEU A 320 48.88 -77.16 87.22
CA LEU A 320 49.50 -76.23 88.18
C LEU A 320 48.46 -75.31 88.84
N GLU A 321 47.39 -74.97 88.12
CA GLU A 321 46.22 -74.24 88.63
C GLU A 321 45.45 -75.07 89.69
N GLU A 322 45.42 -76.40 89.54
CA GLU A 322 44.79 -77.34 90.48
C GLU A 322 45.68 -77.55 91.72
N ASP A 323 46.99 -77.74 91.52
CA ASP A 323 48.00 -77.82 92.57
C ASP A 323 48.04 -76.53 93.41
N MET A 324 47.93 -75.35 92.79
CA MET A 324 47.87 -74.07 93.51
C MET A 324 46.59 -73.92 94.34
N LYS A 325 45.44 -74.44 93.89
CA LYS A 325 44.20 -74.47 94.68
C LYS A 325 44.32 -75.43 95.86
N SER A 326 44.90 -76.61 95.64
CA SER A 326 45.23 -77.59 96.69
C SER A 326 46.18 -77.00 97.74
N LEU A 327 47.29 -76.39 97.31
CA LEU A 327 48.28 -75.78 98.19
C LEU A 327 47.68 -74.61 98.99
N LYS A 328 46.84 -73.78 98.36
CA LYS A 328 46.09 -72.70 99.04
C LYS A 328 45.16 -73.25 100.13
N GLN A 329 44.43 -74.34 99.86
CA GLN A 329 43.55 -74.98 100.84
C GLN A 329 44.33 -75.56 102.04
N VAL A 330 45.50 -76.17 101.79
CA VAL A 330 46.40 -76.62 102.85
C VAL A 330 46.94 -75.45 103.68
N LEU A 331 47.29 -74.33 103.03
CA LEU A 331 47.70 -73.09 103.70
C LEU A 331 46.60 -72.52 104.60
N GLU A 332 45.36 -72.48 104.09
CA GLU A 332 44.19 -71.97 104.82
C GLU A 332 43.83 -72.85 106.02
N MET A 333 43.89 -74.18 105.88
CA MET A 333 43.80 -75.13 107.00
C MET A 333 44.89 -74.91 108.04
N LYS A 334 46.14 -74.64 107.63
CA LYS A 334 47.25 -74.37 108.55
C LYS A 334 47.08 -73.04 109.28
N ASN A 335 46.57 -72.01 108.60
CA ASN A 335 46.31 -70.71 109.23
C ASN A 335 45.17 -70.79 110.26
N GLN A 336 44.10 -71.56 109.96
CA GLN A 336 43.07 -71.89 110.95
C GLN A 336 43.62 -72.66 112.15
N GLN A 337 44.56 -73.58 111.94
CA GLN A 337 45.22 -74.31 113.03
C GLN A 337 46.04 -73.37 113.94
N ILE A 338 46.72 -72.37 113.37
CA ILE A 338 47.45 -71.33 114.12
C ILE A 338 46.49 -70.50 114.99
N HIS A 339 45.41 -69.96 114.41
CA HIS A 339 44.43 -69.17 115.18
C HIS A 339 43.74 -69.96 116.32
N GLN A 340 43.63 -71.28 116.20
CA GLN A 340 43.15 -72.13 117.30
C GLN A 340 44.19 -72.29 118.42
N GLN A 341 45.48 -72.28 118.11
CA GLN A 341 46.57 -72.29 119.09
C GLN A 341 46.71 -70.94 119.79
N GLU A 342 46.64 -69.83 119.05
CA GLU A 342 46.69 -68.45 119.59
C GLU A 342 45.61 -68.19 120.65
N LYS A 343 44.35 -68.56 120.37
CA LYS A 343 43.27 -68.45 121.38
C LYS A 343 43.58 -69.22 122.66
N LYS A 344 44.21 -70.37 122.55
CA LYS A 344 44.55 -71.25 123.68
C LYS A 344 45.71 -70.72 124.51
N ILE A 345 46.62 -69.96 123.90
CA ILE A 345 47.67 -69.20 124.59
C ILE A 345 47.02 -68.09 125.45
N ILE A 346 46.11 -67.30 124.88
CA ILE A 346 45.42 -66.20 125.58
C ILE A 346 44.60 -66.70 126.79
N GLU A 347 44.02 -67.91 126.72
CA GLU A 347 43.34 -68.54 127.87
C GLU A 347 44.32 -68.97 128.98
N LEU A 348 45.52 -69.43 128.63
CA LEU A 348 46.58 -69.80 129.59
C LEU A 348 47.22 -68.56 130.23
N GLU A 349 47.43 -67.48 129.47
CA GLU A 349 47.94 -66.20 129.99
C GLU A 349 47.02 -65.62 131.08
N LYS A 350 45.70 -65.63 130.85
CA LYS A 350 44.68 -65.23 131.86
C LYS A 350 44.59 -66.15 133.08
N LEU A 351 45.14 -67.35 133.02
CA LEU A 351 45.28 -68.23 134.20
C LEU A 351 46.58 -67.92 134.95
N ALA A 352 47.66 -67.57 134.25
CA ALA A 352 48.91 -67.12 134.85
C ALA A 352 48.75 -65.79 135.64
N GLU A 353 48.08 -64.79 135.06
CA GLU A 353 47.77 -63.51 135.76
C GLU A 353 47.05 -63.74 137.10
N LYS A 354 46.09 -64.66 137.13
CA LYS A 354 45.35 -65.02 138.35
C LYS A 354 46.22 -65.74 139.38
N ASN A 355 47.23 -66.50 138.93
CA ASN A 355 48.15 -67.19 139.82
C ASN A 355 49.08 -66.19 140.52
N ILE A 356 49.62 -65.21 139.79
CA ILE A 356 50.47 -64.13 140.35
C ILE A 356 49.73 -63.38 141.48
N ILE A 357 48.48 -62.98 141.26
CA ILE A 357 47.66 -62.28 142.26
C ILE A 357 47.40 -63.13 143.53
N LEU A 358 47.41 -64.47 143.40
CA LEU A 358 47.30 -65.38 144.55
C LEU A 358 48.64 -65.56 145.27
N GLU A 359 49.75 -65.62 144.53
CA GLU A 359 51.11 -65.70 145.06
C GLU A 359 51.49 -64.46 145.88
N GLU A 360 51.21 -63.24 145.37
CA GLU A 360 51.37 -61.98 146.12
C GLU A 360 50.59 -62.00 147.44
N LYS A 361 49.36 -62.51 147.41
CA LYS A 361 48.47 -62.58 148.57
C LYS A 361 48.94 -63.60 149.62
N ILE A 362 49.64 -64.66 149.19
CA ILE A 362 50.31 -65.62 150.07
C ILE A 362 51.55 -64.97 150.72
N GLN A 363 52.36 -64.23 149.96
CA GLN A 363 53.54 -63.55 150.52
C GLN A 363 53.18 -62.56 151.63
N VAL A 364 52.13 -61.74 151.45
CA VAL A 364 51.64 -60.81 152.49
C VAL A 364 51.21 -61.56 153.77
N LEU A 365 50.56 -62.72 153.64
CA LEU A 365 50.14 -63.53 154.78
C LEU A 365 51.32 -64.24 155.47
N GLN A 366 52.38 -64.60 154.73
CA GLN A 366 53.63 -65.11 155.30
C GLN A 366 54.37 -64.02 156.09
N GLN A 367 54.48 -62.82 155.53
CA GLN A 367 55.16 -61.68 156.17
C GLN A 367 54.47 -61.25 157.47
N GLN A 368 53.13 -61.31 157.52
CA GLN A 368 52.37 -61.13 158.77
C GLN A 368 52.59 -62.26 159.80
N ASN A 369 52.88 -63.48 159.36
CA ASN A 369 53.20 -64.60 160.25
C ASN A 369 54.57 -64.43 160.90
N GLU A 370 55.56 -63.92 160.15
CA GLU A 370 56.91 -63.67 160.65
C GLU A 370 56.96 -62.53 161.68
N ASP A 371 56.25 -61.42 161.46
CA ASP A 371 56.17 -60.32 162.43
C ASP A 371 55.51 -60.75 163.76
N LEU A 372 54.52 -61.64 163.69
CA LEU A 372 53.91 -62.23 164.89
C LEU A 372 54.86 -63.19 165.62
N ARG A 373 55.68 -63.98 164.89
CA ARG A 373 56.71 -64.85 165.51
C ARG A 373 57.79 -64.03 166.21
N ALA A 374 58.30 -62.98 165.56
CA ALA A 374 59.31 -62.09 166.15
C ALA A 374 58.84 -61.48 167.49
N ARG A 375 57.56 -61.06 167.57
CA ARG A 375 56.95 -60.55 168.81
C ARG A 375 56.84 -61.62 169.93
N ILE A 376 56.60 -62.88 169.57
CA ILE A 376 56.56 -64.00 170.53
C ILE A 376 57.96 -64.28 171.07
N ASP A 377 58.97 -64.40 170.20
CA ASP A 377 60.35 -64.66 170.60
C ASP A 377 60.86 -63.56 171.57
N GLN A 378 60.59 -62.30 171.25
CA GLN A 378 60.97 -61.15 172.08
C GLN A 378 60.28 -61.18 173.46
N ASN A 379 59.05 -61.68 173.55
CA ASN A 379 58.34 -61.89 174.82
C ASN A 379 58.98 -63.02 175.66
N THR A 380 59.47 -64.10 175.03
CA THR A 380 60.19 -65.17 175.74
C THR A 380 61.59 -64.75 176.21
N VAL A 381 62.21 -63.75 175.58
CA VAL A 381 63.46 -63.14 176.06
C VAL A 381 63.22 -62.31 177.32
N VAL A 382 62.22 -61.42 177.31
CA VAL A 382 61.84 -60.62 178.50
C VAL A 382 61.44 -61.54 179.66
N THR A 383 60.70 -62.62 179.38
CA THR A 383 60.33 -63.62 180.39
C THR A 383 61.55 -64.31 181.02
N ARG A 384 62.63 -64.57 180.26
CA ARG A 384 63.89 -65.08 180.83
C ARG A 384 64.59 -64.04 181.70
N GLN A 385 64.71 -62.80 181.24
CA GLN A 385 65.36 -61.72 182.01
C GLN A 385 64.71 -61.53 183.39
N LEU A 386 63.37 -61.54 183.46
CA LEU A 386 62.63 -61.46 184.73
C LEU A 386 62.84 -62.69 185.65
N SER A 387 63.22 -63.85 185.11
CA SER A 387 63.62 -65.02 185.94
C SER A 387 65.08 -64.94 186.40
N GLU A 388 65.95 -64.35 185.58
CA GLU A 388 67.39 -64.23 185.83
C GLU A 388 67.70 -63.13 186.85
N GLU A 389 66.95 -62.02 186.83
CA GLU A 389 67.00 -61.00 187.90
C GLU A 389 66.45 -61.52 189.23
N ASN A 390 65.39 -62.34 189.23
CA ASN A 390 64.90 -63.00 190.45
C ASN A 390 65.97 -63.94 191.05
N ALA A 391 66.67 -64.72 190.22
CA ALA A 391 67.76 -65.58 190.67
C ALA A 391 68.93 -64.76 191.26
N ASN A 392 69.32 -63.66 190.62
CA ASN A 392 70.36 -62.76 191.14
C ASN A 392 69.96 -62.10 192.47
N LEU A 393 68.71 -61.65 192.63
CA LEU A 393 68.23 -61.07 193.89
C LEU A 393 68.22 -62.09 195.03
N GLN A 394 67.88 -63.35 194.74
CA GLN A 394 67.98 -64.45 195.70
C GLN A 394 69.44 -64.69 196.14
N GLU A 395 70.38 -64.70 195.18
CA GLU A 395 71.81 -64.88 195.46
C GLU A 395 72.41 -63.70 196.26
N TYR A 396 71.94 -62.48 196.02
CA TYR A 396 72.33 -61.31 196.82
C TYR A 396 71.85 -61.41 198.28
N ALA A 397 70.61 -61.86 198.51
CA ALA A 397 70.10 -62.10 199.87
C ALA A 397 70.89 -63.21 200.60
N GLU A 398 71.30 -64.27 199.89
CA GLU A 398 72.17 -65.30 200.46
C GLU A 398 73.58 -64.79 200.75
N LYS A 399 74.17 -63.95 199.89
CA LYS A 399 75.47 -63.31 200.12
C LYS A 399 75.44 -62.39 201.34
N GLU A 400 74.40 -61.58 201.53
CA GLU A 400 74.24 -60.76 202.75
C GLU A 400 74.12 -61.66 204.00
N ALA A 401 73.33 -62.74 203.94
CA ALA A 401 73.18 -63.68 205.05
C ALA A 401 74.49 -64.43 205.37
N GLN A 402 75.32 -64.75 204.37
CA GLN A 402 76.63 -65.37 204.55
C GLN A 402 77.66 -64.39 205.12
N GLU A 403 77.70 -63.14 204.65
CA GLU A 403 78.59 -62.13 205.22
C GLU A 403 78.18 -61.74 206.65
N LYS A 404 76.89 -61.70 206.97
CA LYS A 404 76.41 -61.50 208.34
C LYS A 404 76.84 -62.64 209.28
N LYS A 405 76.89 -63.89 208.78
CA LYS A 405 77.47 -65.05 209.49
C LYS A 405 79.01 -65.00 209.57
N ARG A 406 79.70 -64.37 208.62
CA ARG A 406 81.14 -64.08 208.71
C ARG A 406 81.40 -63.06 209.82
N LEU A 407 80.61 -61.99 209.85
CA LEU A 407 80.72 -60.91 210.83
C LEU A 407 80.36 -61.36 212.25
N SER A 408 79.38 -62.27 212.43
CA SER A 408 79.11 -62.84 213.76
C SER A 408 80.31 -63.61 214.31
N ARG A 409 80.94 -64.46 213.50
CA ARG A 409 82.15 -65.21 213.88
C ARG A 409 83.34 -64.31 214.20
N THR A 410 83.58 -63.26 213.41
CA THR A 410 84.67 -62.31 213.72
C THR A 410 84.38 -61.48 214.97
N ASN A 411 83.10 -61.22 215.30
CA ASN A 411 82.74 -60.54 216.54
C ASN A 411 82.91 -61.48 217.75
N GLU A 412 82.57 -62.76 217.63
CA GLU A 412 82.87 -63.79 218.63
C GLU A 412 84.40 -63.95 218.85
N GLU A 413 85.22 -63.90 217.79
CA GLU A 413 86.69 -63.84 217.93
C GLU A 413 87.17 -62.58 218.67
N LEU A 414 86.58 -61.42 218.42
CA LEU A 414 86.95 -60.15 219.08
C LEU A 414 86.55 -60.14 220.56
N LEU A 415 85.39 -60.72 220.91
CA LEU A 415 85.00 -61.00 222.29
C LEU A 415 86.01 -61.93 222.98
N TRP A 416 86.51 -62.97 222.28
CA TRP A 416 87.48 -63.90 222.83
C TRP A 416 88.88 -63.28 223.02
N LYS A 417 89.29 -62.36 222.13
CA LYS A 417 90.61 -61.72 222.13
C LYS A 417 90.78 -60.56 223.11
N LEU A 418 89.71 -60.04 223.72
CA LEU A 418 89.78 -59.01 224.76
C LEU A 418 89.88 -59.55 226.20
N GLN A 419 89.78 -60.87 226.40
CA GLN A 419 89.69 -61.46 227.73
C GLN A 419 91.06 -61.72 228.41
N THR A 420 92.19 -61.75 227.67
CA THR A 420 93.53 -62.01 228.27
C THR A 420 94.73 -61.43 227.49
N GLY A 421 95.55 -60.58 228.13
CA GLY A 421 97.02 -60.58 227.95
C GLY A 421 97.74 -59.53 227.09
N ASP A 422 97.82 -58.27 227.58
CA ASP A 422 99.04 -57.43 227.79
C ASP A 422 100.14 -57.24 226.68
N PRO A 423 101.04 -56.23 226.78
CA PRO A 423 100.84 -54.78 226.87
C PRO A 423 101.54 -53.98 225.73
N THR A 424 101.52 -52.64 225.84
CA THR A 424 102.31 -51.59 225.11
C THR A 424 101.71 -50.89 223.87
N SER A 425 101.71 -49.55 223.95
CA SER A 425 101.45 -48.51 222.93
C SER A 425 102.78 -48.16 222.17
N PRO A 426 102.91 -47.21 221.19
CA PRO A 426 101.98 -46.09 220.81
C PRO A 426 101.95 -45.51 219.34
N ILE A 427 100.90 -44.70 219.03
CA ILE A 427 100.90 -43.43 218.22
C ILE A 427 100.99 -43.39 216.64
N LYS A 428 100.22 -42.44 216.02
CA LYS A 428 100.26 -41.76 214.66
C LYS A 428 99.15 -42.02 213.58
N LEU A 429 99.16 -41.27 212.43
CA LEU A 429 97.99 -40.69 211.69
C LEU A 429 97.98 -40.82 210.11
N THR A 430 96.94 -40.25 209.42
CA THR A 430 96.84 -39.68 208.00
C THR A 430 96.20 -40.53 206.79
N PRO A 431 95.81 -39.99 205.57
CA PRO A 431 94.53 -40.33 204.83
C PRO A 431 94.54 -40.54 203.24
N THR A 432 93.37 -40.54 202.50
CA THR A 432 93.07 -40.13 201.04
C THR A 432 92.29 -41.13 200.06
N SER A 433 91.97 -40.77 198.77
CA SER A 433 91.03 -41.38 197.72
C SER A 433 91.68 -41.64 196.29
N PRO A 434 91.16 -41.52 194.99
CA PRO A 434 89.82 -41.26 194.29
C PRO A 434 89.46 -41.84 192.80
N VAL A 435 88.15 -41.93 192.39
CA VAL A 435 87.47 -41.62 191.02
C VAL A 435 87.75 -42.35 189.62
N TYR A 436 86.76 -42.53 188.64
CA TYR A 436 86.77 -42.31 187.09
C TYR A 436 85.53 -42.74 186.10
N ARG A 437 85.60 -42.72 184.70
CA ARG A 437 84.51 -42.32 183.63
C ARG A 437 84.61 -42.73 182.04
N GLY A 438 83.61 -42.59 181.04
CA GLY A 438 83.69 -42.73 179.47
C GLY A 438 82.47 -42.43 178.39
N SER A 439 82.58 -42.30 176.97
CA SER A 439 81.55 -41.95 175.79
C SER A 439 82.04 -42.03 174.21
N SER A 440 81.47 -41.79 172.93
CA SER A 440 80.16 -41.69 172.03
C SER A 440 80.19 -41.17 170.44
N SER A 441 79.27 -41.49 169.39
CA SER A 441 78.71 -40.73 168.09
C SER A 441 78.80 -41.12 166.47
N GLY A 442 77.94 -40.64 165.45
CA GLY A 442 78.05 -40.65 163.86
C GLY A 442 76.82 -40.53 162.72
N PRO A 443 76.88 -39.96 161.40
CA PRO A 443 75.74 -39.78 160.31
C PRO A 443 75.86 -39.50 158.66
N SER A 444 74.79 -39.68 157.74
CA SER A 444 74.20 -38.93 156.44
C SER A 444 74.50 -38.96 154.81
N SER A 445 73.48 -38.81 153.82
CA SER A 445 73.35 -37.99 152.45
C SER A 445 72.98 -38.49 150.90
N PRO A 446 72.12 -37.84 149.96
CA PRO A 446 71.77 -38.16 148.44
C PRO A 446 71.23 -37.10 147.26
N ALA A 447 71.14 -37.34 145.86
CA ALA A 447 70.46 -36.53 144.66
C ALA A 447 70.43 -37.12 143.11
N LYS A 448 70.22 -36.48 141.83
CA LYS A 448 69.11 -35.94 140.83
C LYS A 448 69.54 -35.77 139.24
N VAL A 449 68.90 -35.28 138.06
CA VAL A 449 67.58 -35.34 137.18
C VAL A 449 67.46 -34.53 135.72
N VAL A 450 66.61 -34.86 134.63
CA VAL A 450 65.90 -34.06 133.42
C VAL A 450 66.24 -34.01 131.80
N THR A 451 65.48 -33.31 130.85
CA THR A 451 65.16 -33.49 129.33
C THR A 451 65.36 -32.32 128.22
N THR A 452 64.74 -32.41 126.97
CA THR A 452 64.83 -31.71 125.60
C THR A 452 64.13 -30.30 125.39
N PRO A 453 63.76 -29.71 124.18
CA PRO A 453 64.05 -29.86 122.70
C PRO A 453 64.20 -28.54 121.83
N ARG A 454 64.48 -28.65 120.50
CA ARG A 454 63.65 -28.10 119.38
C ARG A 454 64.02 -28.77 118.04
#